data_AF-A0A848UGT3-F1
#
_entry.id   AF-A0A848UGT3-F1
#
_cell.length_a   1.000
_cell.length_b   1.000
_cell.length_c   1.000
_cell.angle_alpha   90.00
_cell.angle_beta   90.00
_cell.angle_gamma   90.00
#
_symmetry.space_group_name_H-M   'P 1'
#
loop_
_entity.id
_entity.type
_entity.pdbx_description
1 polymer ?
#
loop_
_entity_poly.entity_id
_entity_poly.type
_entity_poly.pdbx_seq_one_letter_code
_entity_poly.pdbx_strand_id
1 'polypeptide(L)'
;MLLSNFANLYGIHPRKVMDWMWEQYVDAAEWVMVPNVMGMAMWADGGRMATKPYVSGGAYVNRMSDYCGECRYDHKQRTGDDACPFTTLYWDFLARHREQLSGNHRMARVLSNLDRLSDLDETRERADTVIRGIRDGRI
;
A
#
# COMPACT_ATOMS: atom_id res chain seq x y z
N MET A 1 6.15 -6.85 3.12
CA MET A 1 4.76 -6.40 3.39
C MET A 1 4.65 -5.11 4.22
N LEU A 2 5.76 -4.49 4.64
CA LEU A 2 5.74 -3.15 5.27
C LEU A 2 6.23 -2.09 4.29
N LEU A 3 7.55 -2.02 4.05
CA LEU A 3 8.17 -0.95 3.24
C LEU A 3 7.59 -0.82 1.83
N SER A 4 7.66 -1.89 1.03
CA SER A 4 7.12 -1.83 -0.33
C SER A 4 5.60 -1.73 -0.37
N ASN A 5 4.89 -2.29 0.61
CA ASN A 5 3.43 -2.12 0.71
C ASN A 5 3.10 -0.63 0.89
N PHE A 6 3.71 0.00 1.90
CA PHE A 6 3.59 1.44 2.11
C PHE A 6 3.99 2.25 0.86
N ALA A 7 5.10 1.90 0.22
CA ALA A 7 5.56 2.59 -0.98
C ALA A 7 4.53 2.52 -2.13
N ASN A 8 3.87 1.38 -2.34
CA ASN A 8 2.76 1.28 -3.30
C ASN A 8 1.58 2.14 -2.89
N LEU A 9 1.15 2.02 -1.63
CA LEU A 9 -0.02 2.72 -1.11
C LEU A 9 0.14 4.24 -1.23
N TYR A 10 1.30 4.75 -0.83
CA TYR A 10 1.66 6.16 -0.94
C TYR A 10 1.89 6.61 -2.39
N GLY A 11 2.25 5.69 -3.30
CA GLY A 11 2.52 5.99 -4.71
C GLY A 11 3.93 6.49 -4.97
N ILE A 12 4.94 5.93 -4.29
CA ILE A 12 6.35 6.22 -4.58
C ILE A 12 6.70 5.69 -5.96
N HIS A 13 7.41 6.50 -6.75
CA HIS A 13 7.93 6.06 -8.04
C HIS A 13 8.79 4.79 -7.88
N PRO A 14 8.52 3.67 -8.59
CA PRO A 14 9.18 2.38 -8.36
C PRO A 14 10.71 2.45 -8.43
N ARG A 15 11.26 3.28 -9.33
CA ARG A 15 12.71 3.50 -9.43
C ARG A 15 13.32 4.02 -8.12
N LYS A 16 12.65 4.95 -7.42
CA LYS A 16 13.16 5.47 -6.13
C LYS A 16 13.16 4.39 -5.05
N VAL A 17 12.18 3.49 -5.07
CA VAL A 17 12.12 2.34 -4.16
C VAL A 17 13.25 1.37 -4.48
N MET A 18 13.52 1.11 -5.76
CA MET A 18 14.65 0.28 -6.19
C MET A 18 15.98 0.84 -5.72
N ASP A 19 16.25 2.12 -6.03
CA ASP A 19 17.51 2.77 -5.67
C ASP A 19 17.74 2.72 -4.15
N TRP A 20 16.71 3.02 -3.35
CA TRP A 20 16.79 2.89 -1.90
C TRP A 20 17.05 1.45 -1.45
N MET A 21 16.34 0.47 -2.02
CA MET A 21 16.55 -0.94 -1.66
C MET A 21 17.95 -1.44 -2.02
N TRP A 22 18.55 -0.95 -3.11
CA TRP A 22 19.95 -1.24 -3.45
C TRP A 22 20.94 -0.68 -2.43
N GLU A 23 20.67 0.52 -1.90
CA GLU A 23 21.56 1.16 -0.93
C GLU A 23 21.45 0.55 0.48
N GLN A 24 20.28 0.02 0.85
CA GLN A 24 20.01 -0.38 2.24
C GLN A 24 20.26 -1.87 2.56
N TYR A 25 20.36 -2.74 1.56
CA TYR A 25 20.50 -4.18 1.79
C TYR A 25 21.84 -4.72 1.26
N VAL A 26 22.53 -5.50 2.10
CA VAL A 26 23.86 -6.05 1.80
C VAL A 26 23.86 -7.06 0.64
N ASP A 27 22.73 -7.71 0.40
CA ASP A 27 22.51 -8.72 -0.63
C ASP A 27 21.78 -8.17 -1.87
N ALA A 28 21.74 -6.83 -2.01
CA ALA A 28 20.99 -6.14 -3.05
C ALA A 28 21.69 -6.15 -4.42
N ALA A 29 21.92 -7.34 -4.99
CA ALA A 29 22.40 -7.46 -6.37
C ALA A 29 21.28 -7.19 -7.38
N GLU A 30 21.60 -6.55 -8.51
CA GLU A 30 20.61 -6.18 -9.54
C GLU A 30 19.70 -7.35 -9.97
N TRP A 31 20.30 -8.50 -10.27
CA TRP A 31 19.58 -9.67 -10.77
C TRP A 31 18.50 -10.20 -9.83
N VAL A 32 18.68 -10.02 -8.51
CA VAL A 32 17.69 -10.42 -7.50
C VAL A 32 16.73 -9.29 -7.18
N MET A 33 17.20 -8.04 -7.15
CA MET A 33 16.39 -6.90 -6.74
C MET A 33 15.37 -6.49 -7.80
N VAL A 34 15.73 -6.49 -9.08
CA VAL A 34 14.82 -6.11 -10.18
C VAL A 34 13.50 -6.90 -10.14
N PRO A 35 13.49 -8.25 -10.18
CA PRO A 35 12.23 -9.01 -10.15
C PRO A 35 11.49 -8.88 -8.81
N ASN A 36 12.21 -8.81 -7.68
CA ASN A 36 11.59 -8.71 -6.35
C ASN A 36 10.95 -7.34 -6.12
N VAL A 37 11.64 -6.25 -6.43
CA VAL A 37 11.15 -4.90 -6.15
C VAL A 37 10.24 -4.40 -7.26
N MET A 38 10.65 -4.45 -8.54
CA MET A 38 9.83 -3.91 -9.63
C MET A 38 8.61 -4.78 -9.93
N GLY A 39 8.82 -6.10 -10.02
CA GLY A 39 7.76 -7.03 -10.39
C GLY A 39 6.88 -7.38 -9.20
N MET A 40 7.45 -8.05 -8.21
CA MET A 40 6.65 -8.57 -7.10
C MET A 40 6.17 -7.48 -6.14
N ALA A 41 7.07 -6.64 -5.63
CA ALA A 41 6.76 -5.74 -4.54
C ALA A 41 5.99 -4.49 -5.01
N MET A 42 6.44 -3.82 -6.07
CA MET A 42 5.85 -2.58 -6.60
C MET A 42 4.82 -2.80 -7.72
N TRP A 43 4.66 -4.04 -8.20
CA TRP A 43 3.75 -4.38 -9.31
C TRP A 43 3.91 -3.48 -10.55
N ALA A 44 5.10 -2.92 -10.75
CA ALA A 44 5.39 -1.93 -11.78
C ALA A 44 5.48 -2.55 -13.18
N ASP A 45 5.53 -3.88 -13.27
CA ASP A 45 5.53 -4.65 -14.51
C ASP A 45 4.13 -4.98 -15.02
N GLY A 46 3.06 -4.52 -14.34
CA GLY A 46 1.67 -4.80 -14.71
C GLY A 46 1.26 -6.26 -14.48
N GLY A 47 2.01 -7.00 -13.66
CA GLY A 47 1.69 -8.35 -13.23
C GLY A 47 2.33 -9.47 -14.05
N ARG A 48 3.46 -9.17 -14.72
CA ARG A 48 4.28 -10.21 -15.40
C ARG A 48 4.88 -11.19 -14.39
N MET A 49 5.38 -10.67 -13.25
CA MET A 49 5.94 -11.48 -12.17
C MET A 49 4.87 -11.97 -11.17
N ALA A 50 3.95 -11.09 -10.78
CA ALA A 50 2.93 -11.38 -9.77
C ALA A 50 1.52 -11.08 -10.29
N THR A 51 0.63 -12.06 -10.20
CA THR A 51 -0.73 -11.95 -10.76
C THR A 51 -1.65 -10.95 -10.04
N LYS A 52 -1.23 -10.35 -8.92
CA LYS A 52 -1.92 -9.23 -8.27
C LYS A 52 -0.93 -8.37 -7.47
N PRO A 53 -1.22 -7.09 -7.23
CA PRO A 53 -0.38 -6.26 -6.37
C PRO A 53 -0.40 -6.75 -4.92
N TYR A 54 0.76 -6.79 -4.26
CA TYR A 54 0.90 -7.13 -2.85
C TYR A 54 0.70 -5.91 -1.95
N VAL A 55 -0.51 -5.37 -1.99
CA VAL A 55 -0.96 -4.28 -1.11
C VAL A 55 -1.88 -4.79 0.00
N SER A 56 -1.80 -4.19 1.18
CA SER A 56 -2.67 -4.52 2.30
C SER A 56 -2.82 -3.36 3.30
N GLY A 57 -3.97 -3.29 3.96
CA GLY A 57 -4.21 -2.36 5.06
C GLY A 57 -3.70 -2.84 6.41
N GLY A 58 -3.95 -2.07 7.47
CA GLY A 58 -3.49 -2.34 8.83
C GLY A 58 -3.96 -3.68 9.40
N ALA A 59 -5.12 -4.19 9.01
CA ALA A 59 -5.62 -5.50 9.44
C ALA A 59 -4.68 -6.67 9.06
N TYR A 60 -3.96 -6.57 7.94
CA TYR A 60 -2.95 -7.58 7.58
C TYR A 60 -1.73 -7.46 8.48
N VAL A 61 -1.24 -6.23 8.71
CA VAL A 61 -0.09 -5.94 9.57
C VAL A 61 -0.37 -6.46 10.99
N ASN A 62 -1.51 -6.12 11.57
CA ASN A 62 -1.93 -6.60 12.89
C ASN A 62 -2.00 -8.13 13.00
N ARG A 63 -2.43 -8.82 11.93
CA ARG A 63 -2.54 -10.29 11.96
C ARG A 63 -1.17 -10.98 11.86
N MET A 64 -0.21 -10.36 11.17
CA MET A 64 1.08 -10.98 10.83
C MET A 64 2.25 -10.43 11.66
N SER A 65 1.99 -9.54 12.61
CA SER A 65 3.00 -8.91 13.47
C SER A 65 2.38 -8.45 14.79
N ASP A 66 3.24 -8.00 15.70
CA ASP A 66 2.93 -7.41 17.00
C ASP A 66 2.99 -5.87 17.01
N TYR A 67 3.35 -5.23 15.90
CA TYR A 67 3.52 -3.76 15.80
C TYR A 67 2.28 -2.96 16.19
N CYS A 68 1.08 -3.51 16.01
CA CYS A 68 -0.17 -2.79 16.25
C CYS A 68 -0.57 -2.73 17.73
N GLY A 69 0.05 -3.51 18.62
CA GLY A 69 -0.32 -3.56 20.04
C GLY A 69 -0.09 -2.25 20.79
N GLU A 70 1.05 -1.60 20.54
CA GLU A 70 1.45 -0.33 21.16
C GLU A 70 1.36 0.86 20.17
N CYS A 71 0.85 0.62 18.96
CA CYS A 71 0.74 1.67 17.96
C CYS A 71 -0.33 2.68 18.35
N ARG A 72 -0.03 3.98 18.20
CA ARG A 72 -1.00 5.08 18.34
C ARG A 72 -2.24 4.87 17.45
N TYR A 73 -2.07 4.26 16.28
CA TYR A 73 -3.13 4.15 15.29
C TYR A 73 -3.95 2.88 15.45
N ASP A 74 -5.27 3.00 15.30
CA ASP A 74 -6.17 1.86 15.22
C ASP A 74 -6.16 1.26 13.80
N HIS A 75 -5.64 0.03 13.69
CA HIS A 75 -5.57 -0.72 12.43
C HIS A 75 -6.94 -1.01 11.80
N LYS A 76 -8.04 -0.94 12.57
CA LYS A 76 -9.42 -1.17 12.10
C LYS A 76 -10.04 0.09 11.50
N GLN A 77 -9.58 1.27 11.91
CA GLN A 77 -10.10 2.55 11.45
C GLN A 77 -9.44 2.98 10.14
N ARG A 78 -10.24 3.54 9.23
CA ARG A 78 -9.80 4.09 7.93
C ARG A 78 -9.99 5.60 7.83
N THR A 79 -10.84 6.18 8.69
CA THR A 79 -11.09 7.62 8.82
C THR A 79 -10.94 8.05 10.28
N GLY A 80 -10.80 9.35 10.51
CA GLY A 80 -10.49 9.92 11.82
C GLY A 80 -8.99 10.07 12.09
N ASP A 81 -8.67 10.78 13.18
CA ASP A 81 -7.30 11.18 13.53
C ASP A 81 -6.42 10.00 13.94
N ASP A 82 -7.02 8.97 14.53
CA ASP A 82 -6.35 7.75 14.99
C ASP A 82 -6.39 6.61 13.95
N ALA A 83 -6.94 6.85 12.75
CA ALA A 83 -6.93 5.85 11.69
C ALA A 83 -5.52 5.47 11.26
N CYS A 84 -5.30 4.16 11.10
CA CYS A 84 -4.05 3.64 10.58
C CYS A 84 -3.81 4.09 9.13
N PRO A 85 -2.66 4.76 8.85
CA PRO A 85 -2.32 5.20 7.50
C PRO A 85 -2.36 4.08 6.46
N PHE A 86 -1.96 2.85 6.82
CA PHE A 86 -2.05 1.70 5.91
C PHE A 86 -3.50 1.38 5.55
N THR A 87 -4.42 1.41 6.52
CA THR A 87 -5.83 1.09 6.26
C THR A 87 -6.48 2.16 5.39
N THR A 88 -6.23 3.44 5.68
CA THR A 88 -6.71 4.56 4.84
C THR A 88 -6.15 4.46 3.42
N LEU A 89 -4.82 4.42 3.28
CA LEU A 89 -4.16 4.45 1.97
C LEU A 89 -4.44 3.18 1.14
N TYR A 90 -4.73 2.05 1.78
CA TYR A 90 -5.14 0.82 1.08
C TYR A 90 -6.44 1.00 0.29
N TRP A 91 -7.46 1.59 0.92
CA TRP A 91 -8.74 1.81 0.23
C TRP A 91 -8.63 2.89 -0.83
N ASP A 92 -7.90 3.97 -0.54
CA ASP A 92 -7.58 5.00 -1.53
C ASP A 92 -6.79 4.44 -2.74
N PHE A 93 -5.78 3.59 -2.52
CA PHE A 93 -5.02 2.94 -3.59
C PHE A 93 -5.94 2.13 -4.52
N LEU A 94 -6.85 1.34 -3.96
CA LEU A 94 -7.81 0.55 -4.74
C LEU A 94 -8.78 1.43 -5.52
N ALA A 95 -9.22 2.55 -4.94
CA ALA A 95 -10.07 3.52 -5.62
C ALA A 95 -9.36 4.19 -6.79
N ARG A 96 -8.13 4.69 -6.58
CA ARG A 96 -7.33 5.37 -7.62
C ARG A 96 -6.94 4.45 -8.78
N HIS A 97 -6.71 3.17 -8.53
CA HIS A 97 -6.29 2.20 -9.55
C HIS A 97 -7.42 1.25 -9.98
N ARG A 98 -8.69 1.57 -9.65
CA ARG A 98 -9.83 0.70 -9.90
C ARG A 98 -9.91 0.25 -11.36
N GLU A 99 -9.78 1.19 -12.29
CA GLU A 99 -9.88 0.91 -13.73
C GLU A 99 -8.82 -0.11 -14.17
N GLN A 100 -7.55 0.12 -13.80
CA GLN A 100 -6.42 -0.77 -14.12
C GLN A 100 -6.58 -2.17 -13.48
N LEU A 101 -7.16 -2.24 -12.28
CA LEU A 101 -7.33 -3.49 -11.54
C LEU A 101 -8.62 -4.24 -11.90
N SER A 102 -9.58 -3.60 -12.58
CA SER A 102 -10.90 -4.17 -12.87
C SER A 102 -10.85 -5.45 -13.71
N GLY A 103 -9.90 -5.56 -14.63
CA GLY A 103 -9.70 -6.74 -15.48
C GLY A 103 -9.08 -7.94 -14.76
N ASN A 104 -8.60 -7.76 -13.52
CA ASN A 104 -7.93 -8.82 -12.78
C ASN A 104 -8.93 -9.62 -11.92
N HIS A 105 -9.22 -10.86 -12.31
CA HIS A 105 -10.13 -11.75 -11.58
C HIS A 105 -9.76 -11.94 -10.09
N ARG A 106 -8.47 -11.92 -9.74
CA ARG A 106 -8.04 -12.03 -8.34
C ARG A 106 -8.38 -10.79 -7.50
N MET A 107 -8.63 -9.66 -8.15
CA MET A 107 -9.01 -8.40 -7.52
C MET A 107 -10.53 -8.20 -7.45
N ALA A 108 -11.33 -9.00 -8.15
CA ALA A 108 -12.79 -8.82 -8.24
C ALA A 108 -13.48 -8.71 -6.87
N ARG A 109 -13.17 -9.62 -5.92
CA ARG A 109 -13.74 -9.56 -4.56
C ARG A 109 -13.29 -8.32 -3.79
N VAL A 110 -12.05 -7.89 -3.98
CA VAL A 110 -11.50 -6.72 -3.30
C VAL A 110 -12.18 -5.44 -3.80
N LEU A 111 -12.36 -5.33 -5.12
CA LEU A 111 -13.08 -4.21 -5.74
C LEU A 111 -14.57 -4.20 -5.40
N SER A 112 -15.20 -5.38 -5.29
CA SER A 112 -16.59 -5.46 -4.82
C SER A 112 -16.74 -5.02 -3.35
N ASN A 113 -15.75 -5.27 -2.50
CA ASN A 113 -15.75 -4.74 -1.14
C ASN A 113 -15.56 -3.21 -1.14
N LEU A 114 -14.72 -2.69 -2.03
CA LEU A 114 -14.57 -1.25 -2.22
C LEU A 114 -15.91 -0.58 -2.58
N ASP A 115 -16.71 -1.21 -3.44
CA ASP A 115 -18.03 -0.71 -3.84
C ASP A 115 -19.06 -0.65 -2.71
N ARG A 116 -18.81 -1.35 -1.60
CA ARG A 116 -19.69 -1.42 -0.44
C ARG A 116 -19.31 -0.42 0.65
N LEU A 117 -18.22 0.34 0.47
CA LEU A 117 -17.82 1.37 1.42
C LEU A 117 -18.72 2.58 1.26
N SER A 118 -19.51 2.87 2.30
CA SER A 118 -20.34 4.08 2.37
C SER A 118 -19.53 5.35 2.66
N ASP A 119 -18.32 5.18 3.19
CA ASP A 119 -17.40 6.22 3.68
C ASP A 119 -16.18 6.40 2.76
N LEU A 120 -16.31 6.07 1.48
CA LEU A 120 -15.20 6.12 0.53
C LEU A 120 -14.68 7.56 0.33
N ASP A 121 -15.57 8.55 0.22
CA ASP A 121 -15.16 9.94 0.03
C ASP A 121 -14.39 10.47 1.24
N GLU A 122 -14.88 10.22 2.45
CA GLU A 122 -14.19 10.56 3.71
C GLU A 122 -12.83 9.84 3.81
N THR A 123 -12.77 8.56 3.38
CA THR A 123 -11.51 7.80 3.34
C THR A 123 -10.49 8.44 2.40
N ARG A 124 -10.93 8.97 1.25
CA ARG A 124 -10.05 9.66 0.29
C ARG A 124 -9.59 11.01 0.80
N GLU A 125 -10.46 11.77 1.46
CA GLU A 125 -10.08 13.02 2.13
C GLU A 125 -9.05 12.78 3.25
N ARG A 126 -9.23 11.71 4.02
CA ARG A 126 -8.24 11.29 5.02
C ARG A 126 -6.93 10.87 4.34
N ALA A 127 -6.97 10.15 3.22
CA ALA A 127 -5.78 9.75 2.46
C ALA A 127 -4.98 10.97 1.99
N ASP A 128 -5.64 12.00 1.47
CA ASP A 128 -5.00 13.26 1.09
C ASP A 128 -4.32 13.94 2.29
N THR A 129 -4.97 13.93 3.44
CA THR A 129 -4.42 14.45 4.70
C THR A 129 -3.18 13.67 5.13
N VAL A 130 -3.23 12.33 5.07
CA VAL A 130 -2.09 11.46 5.37
C VAL A 130 -0.92 11.75 4.42
N ILE A 131 -1.19 11.83 3.11
CA ILE A 131 -0.15 12.09 2.10
C ILE A 131 0.52 13.44 2.32
N ARG A 132 -0.27 14.50 2.58
CA ARG A 132 0.28 15.83 2.91
C ARG A 132 1.10 15.79 4.21
N GLY A 133 0.59 15.10 5.24
CA GLY A 133 1.30 14.94 6.52
C GLY A 133 2.66 14.27 6.36
N ILE A 134 2.76 13.21 5.54
CA ILE A 134 4.02 12.52 5.25
C ILE A 134 4.99 13.45 4.50
N ARG A 135 4.51 14.23 3.52
CA ARG A 135 5.36 15.20 2.78
C ARG A 135 5.92 16.28 3.68
N ASP A 136 5.13 16.73 4.65
CA ASP A 136 5.51 17.76 5.60
C ASP A 136 6.30 17.21 6.80
N GLY A 137 6.53 15.89 6.88
CA GLY A 137 7.23 15.23 8.00
C GLY A 137 6.47 15.25 9.32
N ARG A 138 5.13 15.34 9.29
CA ARG A 138 4.26 15.42 10.48
C ARG A 138 3.62 14.08 10.88
N ILE A 139 3.64 13.10 9.97
CA ILE A 139 3.14 11.73 10.13
C ILE A 139 4.27 10.78 9.79
#